data_AF-Q0QJY2-F1
#
_entry.id   AF-Q0QJY2-F1
#
_cell.length_a   1.000
_cell.length_b   1.000
_cell.length_c   1.000
_cell.angle_alpha   90.00
_cell.angle_beta   90.00
_cell.angle_gamma   90.00
#
_symmetry.space_group_name_H-M   'P 1'
#
loop_
_entity.id
_entity.type
_entity.pdbx_description
1 polymer ?
#
loop_
_entity_poly.entity_id
_entity_poly.type
_entity_poly.pdbx_seq_one_letter_code
_entity_poly.pdbx_strand_id
1 'polypeptide(L)'
;DVVYNHVYNASDHAFNKTVPGYYFRYDANGNLTNGSDCGNDVASERAMARKYIVDSVKYWATEYNVDGFRFDLMGLIDQTTMNQVRAALDEIDPSILVIGEGWDMTDAIGNQETTQPNASKVKGVAFFNDSLRDAIKGSVFSDEDTVFIAGKADKENLIATNVLGCNNKREGIDENGHCNNGTADTNYGGADQVVQYVEIHDN
;
A
#
# COMPACT_ATOMS: atom_id res chain seq x y z
N ASP A 1 -7.64 10.44 2.42
CA ASP A 1 -7.47 9.11 3.00
C ASP A 1 -8.74 8.32 2.75
N VAL A 2 -8.65 7.12 2.18
CA VAL A 2 -9.79 6.28 1.82
C VAL A 2 -9.59 4.86 2.33
N VAL A 3 -10.64 4.30 2.93
CA VAL A 3 -10.62 2.99 3.57
C VAL A 3 -11.53 2.05 2.78
N TYR A 4 -10.94 1.32 1.82
CA TYR A 4 -11.64 0.31 1.01
C TYR A 4 -11.29 -1.12 1.38
N ASN A 5 -10.30 -1.31 2.26
CA ASN A 5 -9.78 -2.63 2.65
C ASN A 5 -10.69 -3.35 3.66
N HIS A 6 -11.44 -2.61 4.48
CA HIS A 6 -12.41 -3.14 5.44
C HIS A 6 -13.63 -2.21 5.57
N VAL A 7 -14.55 -2.59 6.45
CA VAL A 7 -15.71 -1.79 6.88
C VAL A 7 -15.85 -1.95 8.38
N TYR A 8 -16.52 -1.02 9.05
CA TYR A 8 -16.64 -1.03 10.52
C TYR A 8 -17.25 -2.32 11.11
N ASN A 9 -18.28 -2.89 10.46
CA ASN A 9 -18.88 -4.15 10.88
C ASN A 9 -19.45 -4.88 9.66
N ALA A 10 -18.84 -5.99 9.26
CA ALA A 10 -19.27 -6.76 8.09
C ALA A 10 -20.74 -7.20 8.16
N SER A 11 -21.22 -7.67 9.33
CA SER A 11 -22.58 -8.20 9.44
C SER A 11 -23.66 -7.14 9.21
N ASP A 12 -23.41 -5.92 9.67
CA ASP A 12 -24.36 -4.81 9.59
C ASP A 12 -24.21 -3.95 8.33
N HIS A 13 -23.11 -4.10 7.61
CA HIS A 13 -22.81 -3.31 6.43
C HIS A 13 -23.77 -3.59 5.27
N ALA A 14 -24.04 -2.56 4.47
CA ALA A 14 -24.94 -2.64 3.31
C ALA A 14 -24.52 -3.74 2.32
N PHE A 15 -23.22 -3.99 2.19
CA PHE A 15 -22.70 -5.09 1.38
C PHE A 15 -23.24 -6.45 1.80
N ASN A 16 -23.15 -6.81 3.08
CA ASN A 16 -23.63 -8.11 3.56
C ASN A 16 -25.16 -8.17 3.63
N LYS A 17 -25.82 -7.04 3.92
CA LYS A 17 -27.30 -6.96 3.90
C LYS A 17 -27.88 -7.09 2.49
N THR A 18 -27.13 -6.69 1.46
CA THR A 18 -27.59 -6.73 0.06
C THR A 18 -27.21 -8.03 -0.64
N VAL A 19 -25.95 -8.46 -0.52
CA VAL A 19 -25.46 -9.72 -1.11
C VAL A 19 -24.60 -10.44 -0.07
N PRO A 20 -25.21 -11.23 0.84
CA PRO A 20 -24.51 -11.94 1.89
C PRO A 20 -23.35 -12.78 1.36
N GLY A 21 -22.17 -12.65 1.98
CA GLY A 21 -20.97 -13.43 1.63
C GLY A 21 -20.23 -12.99 0.36
N TYR A 22 -20.70 -11.98 -0.38
CA TYR A 22 -20.08 -11.58 -1.66
C TYR A 22 -18.98 -10.52 -1.54
N TYR A 23 -19.06 -9.54 -0.64
CA TYR A 23 -18.11 -8.42 -0.65
C TYR A 23 -16.92 -8.59 0.29
N PHE A 24 -16.88 -9.69 1.04
CA PHE A 24 -15.82 -9.98 2.00
C PHE A 24 -15.10 -11.26 1.64
N ARG A 25 -13.83 -11.36 2.05
CA ARG A 25 -13.02 -12.57 1.94
C ARG A 25 -13.33 -13.52 3.09
N TYR A 26 -13.23 -14.80 2.79
CA TYR A 26 -13.48 -15.88 3.74
C TYR A 26 -12.38 -16.93 3.64
N ASP A 27 -12.00 -17.50 4.78
CA ASP A 27 -11.08 -18.63 4.86
C ASP A 27 -11.76 -19.94 4.38
N ALA A 28 -10.99 -21.03 4.35
CA ALA A 28 -11.49 -22.35 3.94
C ALA A 28 -12.60 -22.91 4.86
N ASN A 29 -12.75 -22.38 6.08
CA ASN A 29 -13.78 -22.78 7.04
C ASN A 29 -15.03 -21.90 6.95
N GLY A 30 -15.04 -20.88 6.09
CA GLY A 30 -16.14 -19.94 5.93
C GLY A 30 -16.16 -18.83 6.99
N ASN A 31 -15.06 -18.58 7.70
CA ASN A 31 -14.91 -17.42 8.56
C ASN A 31 -14.40 -16.23 7.75
N LEU A 32 -14.72 -15.01 8.17
CA LEU A 32 -14.13 -13.79 7.58
C LEU A 32 -12.60 -13.82 7.79
N THR A 33 -11.84 -13.46 6.75
CA THR A 33 -10.42 -13.19 6.92
C THR A 33 -10.23 -11.84 7.63
N ASN A 34 -9.08 -11.68 8.29
CA ASN A 34 -8.80 -10.51 9.13
C ASN A 34 -7.37 -9.97 8.92
N GLY A 35 -6.93 -9.84 7.68
CA GLY A 35 -5.62 -9.23 7.36
C GLY A 35 -5.54 -7.76 7.77
N SER A 36 -6.67 -7.05 7.76
CA SER A 36 -6.78 -5.66 8.27
C SER A 36 -6.66 -5.52 9.79
N ASP A 37 -6.74 -6.64 10.52
CA ASP A 37 -6.92 -6.69 11.97
C ASP A 37 -8.15 -5.92 12.51
N CYS A 38 -9.09 -5.57 11.62
CA CYS A 38 -10.29 -4.78 11.92
C CYS A 38 -11.60 -5.59 11.80
N GLY A 39 -11.50 -6.93 11.75
CA GLY A 39 -12.59 -7.89 11.79
C GLY A 39 -13.05 -8.43 10.43
N ASN A 40 -12.67 -7.80 9.31
CA ASN A 40 -13.04 -8.28 7.98
C ASN A 40 -12.19 -7.67 6.85
N ASP A 41 -11.94 -8.43 5.79
CA ASP A 41 -11.31 -7.91 4.57
C ASP A 41 -12.29 -7.85 3.40
N VAL A 42 -12.34 -6.70 2.72
CA VAL A 42 -13.12 -6.53 1.49
C VAL A 42 -12.47 -7.32 0.36
N ALA A 43 -13.29 -8.10 -0.35
CA ALA A 43 -12.89 -8.94 -1.48
C ALA A 43 -12.79 -8.12 -2.77
N SER A 44 -11.83 -7.19 -2.85
CA SER A 44 -11.65 -6.27 -3.99
C SER A 44 -11.50 -7.01 -5.33
N GLU A 45 -11.02 -8.25 -5.31
CA GLU A 45 -10.82 -9.05 -6.51
C GLU A 45 -12.12 -9.46 -7.20
N ARG A 46 -13.26 -9.37 -6.49
CA ARG A 46 -14.58 -9.68 -7.01
C ARG A 46 -15.12 -8.53 -7.84
N ALA A 47 -15.71 -8.86 -9.00
CA ALA A 47 -16.08 -7.88 -10.03
C ALA A 47 -16.90 -6.69 -9.50
N MET A 48 -17.90 -6.92 -8.65
CA MET A 48 -18.74 -5.83 -8.14
C MET A 48 -18.10 -5.07 -6.97
N ALA A 49 -17.19 -5.68 -6.22
CA ALA A 49 -16.38 -4.97 -5.23
C ALA A 49 -15.38 -4.04 -5.92
N ARG A 50 -14.67 -4.54 -6.94
CA ARG A 50 -13.80 -3.73 -7.81
C ARG A 50 -14.55 -2.55 -8.42
N LYS A 51 -15.71 -2.82 -9.04
CA LYS A 51 -16.55 -1.78 -9.62
C LYS A 51 -16.91 -0.71 -8.59
N TYR A 52 -17.32 -1.11 -7.39
CA TYR A 52 -17.67 -0.18 -6.33
C TYR A 52 -16.47 0.73 -5.97
N ILE A 53 -15.28 0.17 -5.78
CA ILE A 53 -14.07 0.94 -5.43
C ILE A 53 -13.76 1.95 -6.55
N VAL A 54 -13.71 1.51 -7.81
CA VAL A 54 -13.41 2.38 -8.95
C VAL A 54 -14.47 3.47 -9.10
N ASP A 55 -15.76 3.13 -9.05
CA ASP A 55 -16.85 4.10 -9.15
C ASP A 55 -16.80 5.13 -8.00
N SER A 56 -16.52 4.69 -6.77
CA SER A 56 -16.43 5.56 -5.60
C SER A 56 -15.26 6.54 -5.72
N VAL A 57 -14.09 6.08 -6.14
CA VAL A 57 -12.91 6.93 -6.35
C VAL A 57 -13.17 7.96 -7.44
N LYS A 58 -13.73 7.54 -8.59
CA LYS A 58 -14.13 8.46 -9.67
C LYS A 58 -15.10 9.51 -9.17
N TYR A 59 -16.12 9.09 -8.43
CA TYR A 59 -17.12 10.00 -7.88
C TYR A 59 -16.48 11.07 -7.01
N TRP A 60 -15.60 10.70 -6.07
CA TRP A 60 -14.87 11.67 -5.25
C TRP A 60 -14.02 12.64 -6.10
N ALA A 61 -13.31 12.12 -7.11
CA ALA A 61 -12.50 12.96 -8.00
C ALA A 61 -13.34 13.94 -8.82
N THR A 62 -14.49 13.52 -9.36
CA THR A 62 -15.31 14.37 -10.24
C THR A 62 -16.28 15.27 -9.51
N GLU A 63 -16.89 14.80 -8.42
CA GLU A 63 -17.93 15.54 -7.70
C GLU A 63 -17.32 16.51 -6.67
N TYR A 64 -16.20 16.12 -6.07
CA TYR A 64 -15.54 16.91 -5.02
C TYR A 64 -14.19 17.48 -5.45
N ASN A 65 -13.75 17.21 -6.68
CA ASN A 65 -12.52 17.78 -7.26
C ASN A 65 -11.29 17.56 -6.38
N VAL A 66 -11.13 16.35 -5.82
CA VAL A 66 -9.94 16.00 -5.02
C VAL A 66 -8.75 15.66 -5.91
N ASP A 67 -7.56 16.11 -5.51
CA ASP A 67 -6.32 15.96 -6.30
C ASP A 67 -5.51 14.70 -5.96
N GLY A 68 -6.03 13.83 -5.08
CA GLY A 68 -5.31 12.62 -4.71
C GLY A 68 -5.99 11.74 -3.68
N PHE A 69 -5.53 10.49 -3.63
CA PHE A 69 -6.04 9.46 -2.72
C PHE A 69 -4.87 8.75 -2.03
N ARG A 70 -4.91 8.73 -0.70
CA ARG A 70 -4.13 7.81 0.13
C ARG A 70 -5.00 6.60 0.45
N PHE A 71 -4.61 5.43 -0.02
CA PHE A 71 -5.29 4.16 0.22
C PHE A 71 -4.74 3.52 1.50
N ASP A 72 -5.62 3.46 2.50
CA ASP A 72 -5.40 2.74 3.74
C ASP A 72 -5.22 1.24 3.49
N LEU A 73 -4.19 0.64 4.11
CA LEU A 73 -3.86 -0.78 4.00
C LEU A 73 -3.97 -1.31 2.55
N MET A 74 -3.42 -0.55 1.60
CA MET A 74 -3.49 -0.80 0.15
C MET A 74 -3.03 -2.21 -0.24
N GLY A 75 -2.13 -2.84 0.53
CA GLY A 75 -1.72 -4.23 0.37
C GLY A 75 -2.89 -5.23 0.32
N LEU A 76 -3.99 -4.94 1.02
CA LEU A 76 -5.19 -5.79 1.01
C LEU A 76 -6.06 -5.62 -0.25
N ILE A 77 -5.75 -4.67 -1.13
CA ILE A 77 -6.46 -4.45 -2.40
C ILE A 77 -5.67 -5.11 -3.54
N ASP A 78 -6.36 -5.85 -4.42
CA ASP A 78 -5.72 -6.53 -5.55
C ASP A 78 -5.19 -5.55 -6.62
N GLN A 79 -4.08 -5.92 -7.25
CA GLN A 79 -3.38 -5.15 -8.28
C GLN A 79 -4.28 -4.81 -9.48
N THR A 80 -5.25 -5.68 -9.83
CA THR A 80 -6.18 -5.39 -10.93
C THR A 80 -7.08 -4.22 -10.58
N THR A 81 -7.58 -4.18 -9.35
CA THR A 81 -8.39 -3.06 -8.85
C THR A 81 -7.58 -1.76 -8.81
N MET A 82 -6.36 -1.78 -8.28
CA MET A 82 -5.53 -0.57 -8.21
C MET A 82 -5.11 -0.05 -9.60
N ASN A 83 -4.81 -0.93 -10.56
CA ASN A 83 -4.58 -0.52 -11.94
C ASN A 83 -5.83 0.08 -12.59
N GLN A 84 -7.03 -0.43 -12.31
CA GLN A 84 -8.28 0.14 -12.81
C GLN A 84 -8.60 1.50 -12.15
N VAL A 85 -8.31 1.67 -10.87
CA VAL A 85 -8.37 2.97 -10.19
C VAL A 85 -7.46 3.97 -10.88
N ARG A 86 -6.19 3.62 -11.10
CA ARG A 86 -5.22 4.50 -11.77
C ARG A 86 -5.70 4.91 -13.16
N ALA A 87 -6.08 3.94 -13.99
CA ALA A 87 -6.56 4.20 -15.34
C ALA A 87 -7.81 5.10 -15.35
N ALA A 88 -8.75 4.88 -14.43
CA ALA A 88 -9.96 5.69 -14.30
C ALA A 88 -9.67 7.13 -13.87
N LEU A 89 -8.67 7.35 -13.01
CA LEU A 89 -8.23 8.69 -12.62
C LEU A 89 -7.47 9.38 -13.75
N ASP A 90 -6.67 8.66 -14.54
CA ASP A 90 -5.95 9.22 -15.69
C ASP A 90 -6.90 9.76 -16.77
N GLU A 91 -8.07 9.13 -16.95
CA GLU A 91 -9.14 9.65 -17.82
C GLU A 91 -9.74 10.97 -17.31
N ILE A 92 -9.67 11.24 -16.01
CA ILE A 92 -10.20 12.45 -15.37
C ILE A 92 -9.12 13.54 -15.34
N ASP A 93 -8.01 13.24 -14.67
CA ASP A 93 -6.81 14.08 -14.57
C ASP A 93 -5.59 13.21 -14.18
N PRO A 94 -4.61 13.04 -15.08
CA PRO A 94 -3.42 12.22 -14.81
C PRO A 94 -2.49 12.80 -13.74
N SER A 95 -2.71 14.04 -13.29
CA SER A 95 -1.94 14.62 -12.17
C SER A 95 -2.42 14.17 -10.79
N ILE A 96 -3.59 13.54 -10.69
CA ILE A 96 -4.14 13.05 -9.42
C ILE A 96 -3.21 12.00 -8.81
N LEU A 97 -2.80 12.21 -7.56
CA LEU A 97 -1.91 11.30 -6.85
C LEU A 97 -2.65 10.06 -6.35
N VAL A 98 -2.01 8.89 -6.47
CA VAL A 98 -2.48 7.65 -5.83
C VAL A 98 -1.32 7.09 -5.02
N ILE A 99 -1.47 7.10 -3.71
CA ILE A 99 -0.45 6.63 -2.77
C ILE A 99 -1.10 5.66 -1.77
N GLY A 100 -0.33 4.80 -1.13
CA GLY A 100 -0.90 3.93 -0.11
C GLY A 100 0.10 3.03 0.60
N GLU A 101 -0.44 2.24 1.52
CA GLU A 101 0.30 1.32 2.38
C GLU A 101 0.36 -0.08 1.78
N GLY A 102 1.43 -0.37 1.04
CA GLY A 102 1.62 -1.68 0.41
C GLY A 102 2.24 -2.72 1.33
N TRP A 103 1.74 -2.83 2.56
CA TRP A 103 2.19 -3.81 3.55
C TRP A 103 1.72 -5.21 3.17
N ASP A 104 2.58 -6.21 3.37
CA ASP A 104 2.22 -7.62 3.26
C ASP A 104 1.46 -8.04 4.53
N MET A 105 0.15 -8.30 4.40
CA MET A 105 -0.80 -8.46 5.52
C MET A 105 -1.69 -9.69 5.39
N THR A 106 -1.65 -10.38 4.25
CA THR A 106 -2.53 -11.51 3.99
C THR A 106 -1.90 -12.43 2.96
N ASP A 107 -2.36 -13.68 2.92
CA ASP A 107 -2.08 -14.60 1.80
C ASP A 107 -3.38 -14.89 1.01
N ALA A 108 -4.49 -14.23 1.34
CA ALA A 108 -5.82 -14.58 0.85
C ALA A 108 -5.96 -14.38 -0.68
N ILE A 109 -5.16 -13.49 -1.27
CA ILE A 109 -5.10 -13.24 -2.71
C ILE A 109 -3.68 -13.42 -3.29
N GLY A 110 -2.72 -13.84 -2.45
CA GLY A 110 -1.35 -14.20 -2.82
C GLY A 110 -0.65 -13.11 -3.62
N ASN A 111 0.04 -13.50 -4.70
CA ASN A 111 0.82 -12.57 -5.54
C ASN A 111 0.00 -11.48 -6.28
N GLN A 112 -1.30 -11.37 -6.04
CA GLN A 112 -2.17 -10.32 -6.57
C GLN A 112 -2.25 -9.09 -5.67
N GLU A 113 -1.62 -9.10 -4.49
CA GLU A 113 -1.67 -7.99 -3.52
C GLU A 113 -0.89 -6.76 -3.99
N THR A 114 -1.39 -5.57 -3.66
CA THR A 114 -0.73 -4.31 -4.01
C THR A 114 0.31 -3.95 -2.95
N THR A 115 1.35 -4.77 -2.83
CA THR A 115 2.45 -4.62 -1.87
C THR A 115 3.70 -4.00 -2.48
N GLN A 116 4.64 -3.50 -1.66
CA GLN A 116 5.91 -2.94 -2.15
C GLN A 116 6.71 -3.92 -3.05
N PRO A 117 6.77 -5.24 -2.79
CA PRO A 117 7.38 -6.20 -3.72
C PRO A 117 6.69 -6.31 -5.08
N ASN A 118 5.42 -5.93 -5.16
CA ASN A 118 4.62 -5.91 -6.38
C ASN A 118 4.51 -4.52 -7.01
N ALA A 119 5.21 -3.50 -6.50
CA ALA A 119 5.05 -2.10 -6.92
C ALA A 119 5.23 -1.88 -8.43
N SER A 120 6.19 -2.54 -9.07
CA SER A 120 6.41 -2.45 -10.53
C SER A 120 5.22 -2.92 -11.39
N LYS A 121 4.28 -3.67 -10.82
CA LYS A 121 3.06 -4.16 -11.49
C LYS A 121 1.89 -3.16 -11.46
N VAL A 122 2.00 -2.08 -10.69
CA VAL A 122 0.96 -1.05 -10.51
C VAL A 122 1.53 0.35 -10.75
N LYS A 123 1.78 0.68 -12.02
CA LYS A 123 2.40 1.95 -12.42
C LYS A 123 1.53 3.15 -12.03
N GLY A 124 2.16 4.27 -11.66
CA GLY A 124 1.44 5.50 -11.25
C GLY A 124 0.76 5.42 -9.88
N VAL A 125 1.09 4.38 -9.10
CA VAL A 125 0.71 4.20 -7.69
C VAL A 125 1.98 4.19 -6.85
N ALA A 126 2.02 5.00 -5.79
CA ALA A 126 3.15 5.13 -4.89
C ALA A 126 2.91 4.48 -3.52
N PHE A 127 4.00 4.17 -2.83
CA PHE A 127 3.99 3.36 -1.62
C PHE A 127 4.71 4.10 -0.50
N PHE A 128 4.14 4.08 0.71
CA PHE A 128 4.89 4.46 1.90
C PHE A 128 6.10 3.56 2.05
N ASN A 129 7.27 4.18 2.17
CA ASN A 129 8.54 3.48 2.24
C ASN A 129 9.05 3.36 3.67
N ASP A 130 8.68 2.26 4.32
CA ASP A 130 9.11 1.86 5.66
C ASP A 130 10.64 1.75 5.79
N SER A 131 11.34 1.38 4.71
CA SER A 131 12.79 1.17 4.74
C SER A 131 13.58 2.45 5.04
N LEU A 132 13.20 3.59 4.44
CA LEU A 132 13.84 4.87 4.81
C LEU A 132 13.43 5.32 6.21
N ARG A 133 12.13 5.19 6.55
CA ARG A 133 11.60 5.55 7.88
C ARG A 133 12.44 4.88 8.96
N ASP A 134 12.59 3.56 8.90
CA ASP A 134 13.31 2.78 9.90
C ASP A 134 14.82 3.02 9.86
N ALA A 135 15.39 3.31 8.69
CA ALA A 135 16.80 3.67 8.60
C ALA A 135 17.10 4.97 9.36
N ILE A 136 16.20 5.96 9.29
CA ILE A 136 16.39 7.26 9.95
C ILE A 136 15.92 7.25 11.41
N LYS A 137 14.70 6.75 11.66
CA LYS A 137 13.99 6.81 12.96
C LYS A 137 14.13 5.54 13.79
N GLY A 138 14.63 4.44 13.24
CA GLY A 138 14.63 3.13 13.91
C GLY A 138 13.29 2.41 13.80
N SER A 139 13.27 1.17 14.26
CA SER A 139 12.11 0.29 14.20
C SER A 139 10.89 0.87 14.92
N VAL A 140 9.72 0.86 14.26
CA VAL A 140 8.43 1.20 14.88
C VAL A 140 7.91 0.14 15.86
N PHE A 141 8.58 -1.01 15.96
CA PHE A 141 8.24 -2.10 16.88
C PHE A 141 9.10 -2.13 18.14
N SER A 142 10.08 -1.22 18.28
CA SER A 142 11.01 -1.20 19.40
C SER A 142 11.51 0.21 19.71
N ASP A 143 11.02 0.80 20.79
CA ASP A 143 11.45 2.13 21.29
C ASP A 143 12.95 2.19 21.67
N GLU A 144 13.58 1.04 21.89
CA GLU A 144 15.00 0.94 22.25
C GLU A 144 15.94 0.91 21.05
N ASP A 145 15.42 0.87 19.81
CA ASP A 145 16.28 0.79 18.64
C ASP A 145 17.06 2.08 18.48
N THR A 146 18.39 1.97 18.38
CA THR A 146 19.24 3.12 18.07
C THR A 146 19.05 3.47 16.59
N VAL A 147 19.15 4.76 16.28
CA VAL A 147 18.67 5.30 15.00
C VAL A 147 19.79 6.06 14.30
N PHE A 148 19.74 6.23 12.98
CA PHE A 148 20.80 6.95 12.28
C PHE A 148 20.97 8.38 12.82
N ILE A 149 19.86 9.08 13.10
CA ILE A 149 19.90 10.42 13.69
C ILE A 149 20.45 10.46 15.13
N ALA A 150 20.46 9.32 15.84
CA ALA A 150 21.07 9.14 17.16
C ALA A 150 22.46 8.51 17.10
N GLY A 151 23.06 8.41 15.91
CA GLY A 151 24.45 7.98 15.72
C GLY A 151 24.65 6.47 15.45
N LYS A 152 23.60 5.73 15.09
CA LYS A 152 23.78 4.34 14.62
C LYS A 152 24.48 4.32 13.26
N ALA A 153 25.62 3.65 13.20
CA ALA A 153 26.39 3.44 11.98
C ALA A 153 25.71 2.42 11.05
N ASP A 154 26.25 2.28 9.84
CA ASP A 154 25.88 1.28 8.83
C ASP A 154 24.44 1.44 8.27
N LYS A 155 23.95 2.68 8.23
CA LYS A 155 22.67 3.07 7.58
C LYS A 155 22.87 3.97 6.37
N GLU A 156 24.06 4.51 6.18
CA GLU A 156 24.43 5.49 5.17
C GLU A 156 24.08 5.01 3.76
N ASN A 157 24.43 3.75 3.44
CA ASN A 157 24.16 3.17 2.13
C ASN A 157 22.66 3.00 1.85
N LEU A 158 21.91 2.45 2.82
CA LEU A 158 20.45 2.31 2.68
C LEU A 158 19.78 3.67 2.51
N ILE A 159 20.19 4.67 3.30
CA ILE A 159 19.68 6.04 3.17
C ILE A 159 20.05 6.63 1.80
N ALA A 160 21.29 6.48 1.36
CA ALA A 160 21.74 6.98 0.06
C ALA A 160 20.95 6.38 -1.10
N THR A 161 20.70 5.07 -1.11
CA THR A 161 19.88 4.39 -2.13
C THR A 161 18.45 4.94 -2.14
N ASN A 162 17.87 5.14 -0.97
CA ASN A 162 16.52 5.69 -0.82
C ASN A 162 16.42 7.14 -1.29
N VAL A 163 17.41 7.99 -0.96
CA VAL A 163 17.50 9.38 -1.46
C VAL A 163 17.64 9.42 -2.98
N LEU A 164 18.25 8.40 -3.58
CA LEU A 164 18.36 8.23 -5.04
C LEU A 164 17.11 7.61 -5.68
N GLY A 165 16.02 7.45 -4.93
CA GLY A 165 14.72 7.02 -5.44
C GLY A 165 14.62 5.53 -5.77
N CYS A 166 15.43 4.69 -5.13
CA CYS A 166 15.29 3.23 -5.17
C CYS A 166 15.35 2.57 -6.55
N ASN A 167 15.98 3.20 -7.54
CA ASN A 167 15.95 2.75 -8.93
C ASN A 167 17.33 2.58 -9.58
N ASN A 168 18.42 2.54 -8.80
CA ASN A 168 19.76 2.48 -9.39
C ASN A 168 20.73 1.66 -8.54
N LYS A 169 21.17 0.51 -9.07
CA LYS A 169 22.38 -0.17 -8.60
C LYS A 169 23.55 0.79 -8.74
N ARG A 170 24.35 0.93 -7.67
CA ARG A 170 25.56 1.74 -7.68
C ARG A 170 26.68 1.00 -6.97
N GLU A 171 27.76 0.76 -7.70
CA GLU A 171 28.98 0.18 -7.15
C GLU A 171 29.45 0.97 -5.92
N GLY A 172 29.70 0.26 -4.81
CA GLY A 172 30.12 0.87 -3.54
C GLY A 172 29.01 1.54 -2.70
N ILE A 173 27.75 1.55 -3.15
CA ILE A 173 26.61 2.10 -2.38
C ILE A 173 25.51 1.04 -2.25
N ASP A 174 25.07 0.47 -3.37
CA ASP A 174 24.05 -0.57 -3.42
C ASP A 174 24.27 -1.45 -4.65
N GLU A 175 25.08 -2.49 -4.44
CA GLU A 175 25.47 -3.44 -5.49
C GLU A 175 24.31 -4.37 -5.90
N ASN A 176 23.33 -4.53 -5.01
CA ASN A 176 22.19 -5.40 -5.23
C ASN A 176 20.94 -4.67 -5.73
N GLY A 177 20.86 -3.34 -5.55
CA GLY A 177 19.72 -2.51 -5.95
C GLY A 177 18.57 -2.53 -4.93
N HIS A 178 18.82 -2.98 -3.70
CA HIS A 178 17.78 -3.25 -2.73
C HIS A 178 17.55 -2.03 -1.84
N CYS A 179 16.39 -1.40 -2.00
CA CYS A 179 15.94 -0.31 -1.15
C CYS A 179 15.35 -0.78 0.19
N ASN A 180 15.63 -2.01 0.61
CA ASN A 180 14.98 -2.65 1.74
C ASN A 180 15.81 -2.62 3.02
N ASN A 181 15.13 -2.64 4.16
CA ASN A 181 15.71 -2.80 5.49
C ASN A 181 15.55 -4.22 6.07
N GLY A 182 15.09 -5.19 5.26
CA GLY A 182 14.89 -6.59 5.65
C GLY A 182 13.43 -7.05 5.79
N THR A 183 12.43 -6.20 5.54
CA THR A 183 11.00 -6.58 5.62
C THR A 183 10.42 -7.15 4.32
N ALA A 184 10.87 -6.71 3.14
CA ALA A 184 10.61 -7.37 1.84
C ALA A 184 11.51 -6.82 0.72
N ASP A 185 11.71 -7.57 -0.38
CA ASP A 185 12.42 -7.05 -1.55
C ASP A 185 11.53 -6.08 -2.34
N THR A 186 11.79 -4.78 -2.22
CA THR A 186 11.01 -3.73 -2.89
C THR A 186 11.35 -3.66 -4.37
N ASN A 187 10.36 -3.82 -5.24
CA ASN A 187 10.54 -3.78 -6.70
C ASN A 187 9.82 -2.57 -7.30
N TYR A 188 10.22 -1.37 -6.88
CA TYR A 188 9.67 -0.12 -7.42
C TYR A 188 10.04 0.06 -8.89
N GLY A 189 9.09 0.48 -9.71
CA GLY A 189 9.31 0.81 -11.12
C GLY A 189 9.97 2.16 -11.36
N GLY A 190 10.01 3.03 -10.35
CA GLY A 190 10.60 4.36 -10.42
C GLY A 190 10.49 5.14 -9.11
N ALA A 191 11.20 6.28 -9.04
CA ALA A 191 11.19 7.15 -7.86
C ALA A 191 9.80 7.77 -7.57
N ASP A 192 8.95 7.87 -8.59
CA ASP A 192 7.56 8.30 -8.50
C ASP A 192 6.69 7.35 -7.66
N GLN A 193 7.16 6.11 -7.43
CA GLN A 193 6.45 5.13 -6.61
C GLN A 193 6.86 5.12 -5.14
N VAL A 194 7.76 6.02 -4.71
CA VAL A 194 8.35 5.98 -3.36
C VAL A 194 7.93 7.21 -2.57
N VAL A 195 7.08 7.01 -1.56
CA VAL A 195 6.72 8.05 -0.59
C VAL A 195 7.69 7.98 0.58
N GLN A 196 8.62 8.92 0.60
CA GLN A 196 9.63 9.03 1.67
C GLN A 196 9.05 9.77 2.88
N TYR A 197 9.19 9.17 4.05
CA TYR A 197 8.67 9.72 5.31
C TYR A 197 9.48 9.22 6.51
N VAL A 198 9.30 9.88 7.65
CA VAL A 198 9.80 9.42 8.95
C VAL A 198 8.73 9.43 10.04
N GLU A 199 7.62 10.13 9.82
CA GLU A 199 6.53 10.25 10.79
C GLU A 199 5.20 10.41 10.03
N ILE A 200 4.15 9.76 10.52
CA ILE A 200 2.75 9.88 10.07
C ILE A 200 1.85 9.85 11.31
N HIS A 201 0.53 9.69 11.14
CA HIS A 201 -0.38 9.60 12.28
C HIS A 201 -0.19 8.30 13.10
N ASP A 202 0.13 7.21 12.39
CA ASP A 202 0.69 5.99 12.99
C ASP A 202 2.18 6.16 13.26
N ASN A 203 2.71 5.24 14.07
CA ASN A 203 4.05 5.29 14.66
C ASN A 203 5.19 5.78 13.75
#